data_AF-A0A920ICU0-F1
#
_entry.id   AF-A0A920ICU0-F1
#
_cell.length_a   1.000
_cell.length_b   1.000
_cell.length_c   1.000
_cell.angle_alpha   90.00
_cell.angle_beta   90.00
_cell.angle_gamma   90.00
#
_symmetry.space_group_name_H-M   'P 1'
#
loop_
_entity.id
_entity.type
_entity.pdbx_description
1 polymer ?
#
loop_
_entity_poly.entity_id
_entity_poly.type
_entity_poly.pdbx_seq_one_letter_code
_entity_poly.pdbx_strand_id
1 'polypeptide(L)'
;MAGCCLLRIDISYLAHCMICPWTAIFMRQKKMSCTGLTGAGPTLKTGVLTLQRFVKAARAKQIRILAGIAPGLDFAFDDDKDDTVALRAKAEQLAKAGADGLVLMFDDISADLSVFGRAGISEGQAHARLATWLQGETGCPVFLVPRLYADEVEGDHLAYASDLNQNMAEDIGVFTCGVTIVAEKISLPDKAGILADKLRQPLIIWDNLYCNDYCPRRLFTGEWTGRKEADPILLNGTGMPETDKLLLGLMAGKDRKVLFAKAGVPAAFAHIEYCLWHPFFPANREQLLSLTTKGSGST
;
A
#
# COMPACT_ATOMS: atom_id res chain seq x y z
N MET A 1 -7.22 20.27 -24.55
CA MET A 1 -5.91 19.69 -24.95
C MET A 1 -4.91 19.99 -23.84
N ALA A 2 -4.74 19.08 -22.90
CA ALA A 2 -3.71 19.14 -21.86
C ALA A 2 -3.00 17.79 -21.86
N GLY A 3 -1.68 17.83 -21.98
CA GLY A 3 -0.83 16.72 -22.40
C GLY A 3 -0.86 15.52 -21.48
N CYS A 4 -0.92 14.35 -22.11
CA CYS A 4 -0.64 13.05 -21.52
C CYS A 4 0.83 13.05 -21.04
N CYS A 5 1.06 13.31 -19.75
CA CYS A 5 2.31 12.96 -19.11
C CYS A 5 2.36 11.44 -18.97
N LEU A 6 2.83 10.75 -20.02
CA LEU A 6 3.37 9.40 -19.92
C LEU A 6 4.55 9.44 -18.93
N LEU A 7 4.26 9.22 -17.65
CA LEU A 7 5.28 8.93 -16.66
C LEU A 7 5.94 7.61 -17.06
N ARG A 8 7.26 7.67 -17.25
CA ARG A 8 8.14 6.50 -17.39
C ARG A 8 7.76 5.45 -16.35
N ILE A 9 7.68 4.20 -16.76
CA ILE A 9 7.61 3.04 -15.88
C ILE A 9 8.90 3.04 -15.06
N ASP A 10 8.83 3.62 -13.86
CA ASP A 10 9.93 3.68 -12.91
C ASP A 10 9.69 2.61 -11.85
N ILE A 11 10.50 1.55 -11.85
CA ILE A 11 10.43 0.39 -10.94
C ILE A 11 10.97 0.77 -9.54
N SER A 12 10.92 2.05 -9.17
CA SER A 12 11.73 2.62 -8.08
C SER A 12 11.04 2.72 -6.72
N TYR A 13 9.79 2.26 -6.57
CA TYR A 13 9.07 2.36 -5.30
C TYR A 13 9.30 1.09 -4.46
N LEU A 14 10.17 1.19 -3.44
CA LEU A 14 10.58 0.10 -2.55
C LEU A 14 10.03 0.33 -1.14
N ALA A 15 9.04 -0.46 -0.75
CA ALA A 15 8.62 -0.62 0.64
C ALA A 15 9.14 -1.96 1.19
N HIS A 16 10.01 -1.96 2.21
CA HIS A 16 10.34 -3.18 2.98
C HIS A 16 9.28 -3.42 4.05
N CYS A 17 9.11 -4.70 4.38
CA CYS A 17 8.26 -5.19 5.43
C CYS A 17 9.10 -6.10 6.34
N MET A 18 9.13 -5.85 7.65
CA MET A 18 9.59 -6.83 8.63
C MET A 18 8.39 -7.55 9.20
N ILE A 19 8.05 -8.73 8.67
CA ILE A 19 7.17 -9.69 9.35
C ILE A 19 8.06 -10.83 9.81
N CYS A 20 7.93 -11.26 11.05
CA CYS A 20 8.41 -12.57 11.48
C CYS A 20 7.37 -13.62 11.05
N PRO A 21 7.65 -14.68 10.27
CA PRO A 21 8.89 -15.10 9.60
C PRO A 21 8.98 -14.70 8.11
N TRP A 22 8.21 -13.70 7.67
CA TRP A 22 8.05 -13.37 6.25
C TRP A 22 8.44 -11.92 5.89
N THR A 23 9.71 -11.67 5.59
CA THR A 23 10.10 -10.36 5.01
C THR A 23 9.53 -10.23 3.59
N ALA A 24 8.84 -9.14 3.28
CA ALA A 24 8.28 -8.90 1.94
C ALA A 24 8.59 -7.48 1.42
N ILE A 25 8.70 -7.32 0.10
CA ILE A 25 8.67 -6.02 -0.56
C ILE A 25 7.44 -5.95 -1.45
N PHE A 26 6.71 -4.86 -1.34
CA PHE A 26 5.59 -4.56 -2.21
C PHE A 26 6.04 -3.64 -3.35
N MET A 27 5.82 -4.08 -4.59
CA MET A 27 6.03 -3.25 -5.77
C MET A 27 4.70 -2.85 -6.37
N ARG A 28 4.45 -1.53 -6.38
CA ARG A 28 3.28 -0.91 -6.97
C ARG A 28 3.65 -0.27 -8.31
N GLN A 29 2.84 -0.52 -9.33
CA GLN A 29 2.77 0.37 -10.50
C GLN A 29 1.66 1.39 -10.22
N LYS A 30 2.00 2.67 -9.97
CA LYS A 30 0.98 3.70 -9.72
C LYS A 30 0.13 3.90 -10.99
N LYS A 31 -1.16 3.56 -10.88
CA LYS A 31 -2.24 3.73 -11.89
C LYS A 31 -1.98 3.01 -13.21
N MET A 32 -2.75 1.96 -13.46
CA MET A 32 -2.78 1.24 -14.72
C MET A 32 -4.19 1.31 -15.28
N SER A 33 -4.36 1.85 -16.48
CA SER A 33 -5.57 1.59 -17.25
C SER A 33 -5.53 0.14 -17.74
N CYS A 34 -6.67 -0.49 -17.96
CA CYS A 34 -6.75 -1.83 -18.53
C CYS A 34 -6.19 -1.85 -19.96
N THR A 35 -6.30 -0.73 -20.68
CA THR A 35 -5.55 -0.47 -21.93
C THR A 35 -4.02 -0.46 -21.76
N GLY A 36 -3.51 -0.19 -20.56
CA GLY A 36 -2.10 -0.31 -20.20
C GLY A 36 -1.66 -1.74 -19.84
N LEU A 37 -2.60 -2.66 -19.57
CA LEU A 37 -2.33 -4.09 -19.34
C LEU A 37 -1.93 -4.83 -20.63
N THR A 38 -2.36 -4.34 -21.79
CA THR A 38 -2.18 -4.99 -23.10
C THR A 38 -0.92 -4.53 -23.87
N GLY A 39 -0.16 -3.55 -23.36
CA GLY A 39 0.96 -2.95 -24.08
C GLY A 39 2.21 -3.84 -24.19
N ALA A 40 2.34 -4.59 -25.29
CA ALA A 40 3.54 -5.37 -25.65
C ALA A 40 4.72 -4.53 -26.19
N GLY A 41 5.00 -3.37 -25.57
CA GLY A 41 6.08 -2.49 -25.98
C GLY A 41 7.49 -3.00 -25.61
N PRO A 42 8.56 -2.55 -26.29
CA PRO A 42 9.96 -2.91 -25.97
C PRO A 42 10.38 -2.59 -24.52
N THR A 43 9.71 -1.63 -23.88
CA THR A 43 9.82 -1.30 -22.44
C THR A 43 9.38 -2.44 -21.51
N LEU A 44 8.46 -3.30 -21.93
CA LEU A 44 7.93 -4.40 -21.11
C LEU A 44 8.97 -5.54 -20.96
N LYS A 45 9.72 -5.86 -22.03
CA LYS A 45 10.80 -6.88 -21.97
C LYS A 45 11.93 -6.45 -21.03
N THR A 46 12.32 -5.18 -21.06
CA THR A 46 13.30 -4.61 -20.13
C THR A 46 12.76 -4.57 -18.70
N GLY A 47 11.46 -4.28 -18.52
CA GLY A 47 10.79 -4.30 -17.21
C GLY A 47 10.75 -5.70 -16.58
N VAL A 48 10.43 -6.74 -17.36
CA VAL A 48 10.41 -8.14 -16.87
C VAL A 48 11.79 -8.64 -16.50
N LEU A 49 12.81 -8.37 -17.33
CA LEU A 49 14.20 -8.74 -17.01
C LEU A 49 14.72 -8.00 -15.77
N THR A 50 14.31 -6.74 -15.58
CA THR A 50 14.63 -5.95 -14.38
C THR A 50 13.96 -6.55 -13.14
N LEU A 51 12.67 -6.90 -13.23
CA LEU A 51 11.91 -7.53 -12.16
C LEU A 51 12.51 -8.89 -11.76
N GLN A 52 12.87 -9.74 -12.72
CA GLN A 52 13.51 -11.04 -12.44
C GLN A 52 14.83 -10.89 -11.69
N ARG A 53 15.67 -9.92 -12.09
CA ARG A 53 16.92 -9.62 -11.38
C ARG A 53 16.66 -9.13 -9.97
N PHE A 54 15.65 -8.28 -9.80
CA PHE A 54 15.24 -7.76 -8.49
C PHE A 54 14.72 -8.87 -7.57
N VAL A 55 13.80 -9.72 -8.04
CA VAL A 55 13.30 -10.90 -7.33
C VAL A 55 14.45 -11.81 -6.91
N LYS A 56 15.40 -12.09 -7.82
CA LYS A 56 16.58 -12.92 -7.49
C LYS A 56 17.42 -12.30 -6.37
N ALA A 57 17.66 -10.99 -6.43
CA ALA A 57 18.40 -10.26 -5.40
C ALA A 57 17.66 -10.22 -4.05
N ALA A 58 16.34 -10.08 -4.07
CA ALA A 58 15.49 -10.11 -2.88
C ALA A 58 15.49 -11.49 -2.23
N ARG A 59 15.30 -12.55 -3.01
CA ARG A 59 15.34 -13.95 -2.53
C ARG A 59 16.69 -14.33 -1.92
N ALA A 60 17.80 -13.84 -2.48
CA ALA A 60 19.13 -14.02 -1.88
C ALA A 60 19.26 -13.39 -0.48
N LYS A 61 18.34 -12.48 -0.12
CA LYS A 61 18.23 -11.85 1.21
C LYS A 61 17.02 -12.36 2.00
N GLN A 62 16.39 -13.45 1.57
CA GLN A 62 15.18 -14.02 2.18
C GLN A 62 13.99 -13.05 2.20
N ILE A 63 13.93 -12.15 1.21
CA ILE A 63 12.83 -11.21 1.02
C ILE A 63 11.91 -11.74 -0.07
N ARG A 64 10.63 -11.88 0.25
CA ARG A 64 9.55 -12.21 -0.69
C ARG A 64 9.11 -10.97 -1.46
N ILE A 65 8.62 -11.16 -2.68
CA ILE A 65 8.15 -10.08 -3.53
C ILE A 65 6.64 -10.20 -3.77
N LEU A 66 5.89 -9.17 -3.39
CA LEU A 66 4.48 -9.02 -3.73
C LEU A 66 4.35 -8.00 -4.88
N ALA A 67 3.75 -8.41 -5.99
CA ALA A 67 3.62 -7.58 -7.18
C ALA A 67 2.19 -7.06 -7.34
N GLY A 68 2.03 -5.73 -7.33
CA GLY A 68 0.73 -5.06 -7.44
C GLY A 68 0.22 -4.92 -8.87
N ILE A 69 -1.09 -5.11 -9.03
CA ILE A 69 -1.86 -4.86 -10.25
C ILE A 69 -3.09 -4.05 -9.85
N ALA A 70 -3.31 -2.91 -10.49
CA ALA A 70 -4.39 -1.98 -10.14
C ALA A 70 -5.35 -1.80 -11.33
N PRO A 71 -6.37 -2.67 -11.53
CA PRO A 71 -7.30 -2.58 -12.65
C PRO A 71 -8.46 -1.60 -12.42
N GLY A 72 -8.68 -1.12 -11.19
CA GLY A 72 -9.94 -0.48 -10.79
C GLY A 72 -10.26 0.89 -11.42
N LEU A 73 -9.41 1.45 -12.29
CA LEU A 73 -9.71 2.73 -12.95
C LEU A 73 -10.75 2.60 -14.06
N ASP A 74 -10.70 1.53 -14.83
CA ASP A 74 -11.49 1.34 -16.05
C ASP A 74 -11.87 -0.12 -16.33
N PHE A 75 -11.72 -1.02 -15.34
CA PHE A 75 -12.17 -2.40 -15.47
C PHE A 75 -13.70 -2.46 -15.68
N ALA A 76 -14.11 -3.03 -16.81
CA ALA A 76 -15.50 -3.13 -17.23
C ALA A 76 -16.21 -4.31 -16.55
N PHE A 77 -16.62 -4.16 -15.28
CA PHE A 77 -17.29 -5.23 -14.52
C PHE A 77 -18.60 -5.73 -15.15
N ASP A 78 -19.22 -4.96 -16.05
CA ASP A 78 -20.43 -5.31 -16.79
C ASP A 78 -20.16 -6.00 -18.15
N ASP A 79 -18.92 -5.97 -18.65
CA ASP A 79 -18.44 -6.72 -19.83
C ASP A 79 -16.92 -7.00 -19.71
N ASP A 80 -16.57 -7.90 -18.81
CA ASP A 80 -15.21 -8.05 -18.29
C ASP A 80 -14.28 -8.95 -19.12
N LYS A 81 -14.72 -9.45 -20.28
CA LYS A 81 -13.99 -10.48 -21.05
C LYS A 81 -12.59 -10.04 -21.48
N ASP A 82 -12.48 -8.84 -22.04
CA ASP A 82 -11.20 -8.34 -22.53
C ASP A 82 -10.28 -7.94 -21.36
N ASP A 83 -10.85 -7.35 -20.31
CA ASP A 83 -10.10 -6.90 -19.14
C ASP A 83 -9.61 -8.09 -18.29
N THR A 84 -10.40 -9.17 -18.16
CA THR A 84 -9.95 -10.41 -17.51
C THR A 84 -8.81 -11.05 -18.29
N VAL A 85 -8.88 -11.11 -19.62
CA VAL A 85 -7.76 -11.59 -20.45
C VAL A 85 -6.50 -10.75 -20.22
N ALA A 86 -6.62 -9.43 -20.19
CA ALA A 86 -5.49 -8.53 -19.98
C ALA A 86 -4.92 -8.64 -18.55
N LEU A 87 -5.78 -8.72 -17.54
CA LEU A 87 -5.42 -8.89 -16.14
C LEU A 87 -4.68 -10.22 -15.92
N ARG A 88 -5.20 -11.32 -16.46
CA ARG A 88 -4.56 -12.64 -16.42
C ARG A 88 -3.18 -12.59 -17.05
N ALA A 89 -3.05 -12.04 -18.26
CA ALA A 89 -1.78 -11.97 -18.98
C ALA A 89 -0.73 -11.18 -18.17
N LYS A 90 -1.13 -10.08 -17.53
CA LYS A 90 -0.25 -9.30 -16.64
C LYS A 90 0.15 -10.07 -15.39
N ALA A 91 -0.79 -10.77 -14.77
CA ALA A 91 -0.55 -11.56 -13.57
C ALA A 91 0.40 -12.73 -13.84
N GLU A 92 0.18 -13.47 -14.93
CA GLU A 92 1.08 -14.54 -15.39
C GLU A 92 2.48 -14.00 -15.70
N GLN A 93 2.59 -12.80 -16.26
CA GLN A 93 3.88 -12.15 -16.49
C GLN A 93 4.62 -11.88 -15.17
N LEU A 94 3.94 -11.36 -14.15
CA LEU A 94 4.54 -11.07 -12.84
C LEU A 94 4.93 -12.36 -12.10
N ALA A 95 4.06 -13.37 -12.14
CA ALA A 95 4.33 -14.70 -11.60
C ALA A 95 5.55 -15.35 -12.27
N LYS A 96 5.63 -15.31 -13.60
CA LYS A 96 6.78 -15.81 -14.39
C LYS A 96 8.07 -15.02 -14.14
N ALA A 97 7.95 -13.75 -13.75
CA ALA A 97 9.09 -12.95 -13.32
C ALA A 97 9.59 -13.35 -11.91
N GLY A 98 8.82 -14.18 -11.19
CA GLY A 98 9.18 -14.77 -9.91
C GLY A 98 8.58 -14.05 -8.70
N ALA A 99 7.53 -13.24 -8.88
CA ALA A 99 6.77 -12.71 -7.75
C ALA A 99 6.25 -13.87 -6.87
N ASP A 100 6.31 -13.70 -5.56
CA ASP A 100 5.85 -14.69 -4.57
C ASP A 100 4.35 -14.52 -4.24
N GLY A 101 3.75 -13.40 -4.65
CA GLY A 101 2.33 -13.15 -4.56
C GLY A 101 1.90 -11.95 -5.42
N LEU A 102 0.60 -11.90 -5.71
CA LEU A 102 -0.04 -10.86 -6.51
C LEU A 102 -0.93 -10.01 -5.61
N VAL A 103 -0.88 -8.69 -5.75
CA VAL A 103 -1.75 -7.78 -4.99
C VAL A 103 -2.69 -7.09 -5.95
N LEU A 104 -3.98 -7.42 -5.87
CA LEU A 104 -5.03 -6.79 -6.62
C LEU A 104 -5.47 -5.51 -5.91
N MET A 105 -5.37 -4.37 -6.58
CA MET A 105 -5.55 -3.06 -5.95
C MET A 105 -6.73 -2.27 -6.50
N PHE A 106 -7.58 -1.81 -5.59
CA PHE A 106 -8.72 -0.94 -5.84
C PHE A 106 -8.65 0.36 -5.02
N ASP A 107 -7.47 0.75 -4.54
CA ASP A 107 -7.28 2.03 -3.88
C ASP A 107 -7.39 3.22 -4.86
N ASP A 108 -7.83 4.37 -4.37
CA ASP A 108 -7.93 5.63 -5.12
C ASP A 108 -8.79 5.58 -6.40
N ILE A 109 -9.83 4.73 -6.40
CA ILE A 109 -10.83 4.66 -7.48
C ILE A 109 -12.11 5.42 -7.12
N SER A 110 -12.98 5.65 -8.12
CA SER A 110 -14.25 6.36 -7.94
C SER A 110 -15.17 5.64 -6.94
N ALA A 111 -15.92 6.41 -6.16
CA ALA A 111 -17.03 5.89 -5.36
C ALA A 111 -18.32 5.67 -6.19
N ASP A 112 -18.27 5.92 -7.50
CA ASP A 112 -19.39 5.62 -8.41
C ASP A 112 -19.60 4.11 -8.53
N LEU A 113 -20.70 3.64 -7.94
CA LEU A 113 -21.07 2.23 -7.94
C LEU A 113 -21.84 1.81 -9.21
N SER A 114 -22.06 2.72 -10.16
CA SER A 114 -22.91 2.48 -11.33
C SER A 114 -22.45 1.29 -12.17
N VAL A 115 -21.14 1.07 -12.29
CA VAL A 115 -20.56 -0.06 -13.04
C VAL A 115 -20.94 -1.40 -12.42
N PHE A 116 -20.88 -1.52 -11.10
CA PHE A 116 -21.28 -2.74 -10.38
C PHE A 116 -22.79 -2.95 -10.46
N GLY A 117 -23.57 -1.87 -10.33
CA GLY A 117 -25.02 -1.91 -10.49
C GLY A 117 -25.46 -2.42 -11.87
N ARG A 118 -24.80 -1.99 -12.96
CA ARG A 118 -25.05 -2.51 -14.32
C ARG A 118 -24.69 -3.99 -14.46
N ALA A 119 -23.62 -4.42 -13.81
CA ALA A 119 -23.20 -5.81 -13.73
C ALA A 119 -24.10 -6.69 -12.84
N GLY A 120 -25.05 -6.08 -12.10
CA GLY A 120 -25.96 -6.80 -11.21
C GLY A 120 -25.28 -7.38 -9.96
N ILE A 121 -24.15 -6.82 -9.55
CA ILE A 121 -23.35 -7.24 -8.39
C ILE A 121 -22.99 -6.05 -7.51
N SER A 122 -22.66 -6.28 -6.25
CA SER A 122 -22.11 -5.23 -5.38
C SER A 122 -20.60 -5.03 -5.64
N GLU A 123 -20.06 -3.90 -5.19
CA GLU A 123 -18.61 -3.62 -5.22
C GLU A 123 -17.81 -4.71 -4.49
N GLY A 124 -18.26 -5.11 -3.30
CA GLY A 124 -17.62 -6.16 -2.52
C GLY A 124 -17.62 -7.52 -3.23
N GLN A 125 -18.74 -7.89 -3.86
CA GLN A 125 -18.83 -9.12 -4.66
C GLN A 125 -17.90 -9.07 -5.86
N ALA A 126 -17.84 -7.94 -6.56
CA ALA A 126 -16.98 -7.75 -7.72
C ALA A 126 -15.50 -7.93 -7.34
N HIS A 127 -15.03 -7.24 -6.30
CA HIS A 127 -13.64 -7.34 -5.85
C HIS A 127 -13.30 -8.74 -5.32
N ALA A 128 -14.18 -9.36 -4.53
CA ALA A 128 -14.01 -10.71 -4.00
C ALA A 128 -13.90 -11.78 -5.10
N ARG A 129 -14.82 -11.72 -6.08
CA ARG A 129 -14.86 -12.67 -7.19
C ARG A 129 -13.63 -12.52 -8.08
N LEU A 130 -13.23 -11.28 -8.38
CA LEU A 130 -12.04 -11.05 -9.21
C LEU A 130 -10.75 -11.53 -8.52
N ALA A 131 -10.61 -11.30 -7.21
CA ALA A 131 -9.45 -11.78 -6.45
C ALA A 131 -9.39 -13.31 -6.41
N THR A 132 -10.52 -13.97 -6.14
CA THR A 132 -10.64 -15.44 -6.09
C THR A 132 -10.40 -16.07 -7.46
N TRP A 133 -10.98 -15.48 -8.51
CA TRP A 133 -10.74 -15.90 -9.89
C TRP A 133 -9.25 -15.78 -10.25
N LEU A 134 -8.61 -14.66 -9.95
CA LEU A 134 -7.19 -14.45 -10.25
C LEU A 134 -6.28 -15.45 -9.54
N GLN A 135 -6.61 -15.80 -8.29
CA GLN A 135 -5.91 -16.83 -7.52
C GLN A 135 -6.04 -18.20 -8.19
N GLY A 136 -7.26 -18.57 -8.61
CA GLY A 136 -7.53 -19.83 -9.32
C GLY A 136 -6.83 -19.93 -10.68
N GLU A 137 -6.83 -18.85 -11.47
CA GLU A 137 -6.21 -18.81 -12.79
C GLU A 137 -4.68 -18.89 -12.75
N THR A 138 -4.06 -18.28 -11.74
CA THR A 138 -2.60 -18.17 -11.65
C THR A 138 -1.96 -19.19 -10.72
N GLY A 139 -2.73 -19.77 -9.79
CA GLY A 139 -2.23 -20.61 -8.70
C GLY A 139 -1.29 -19.87 -7.73
N CYS A 140 -1.18 -18.55 -7.83
CA CYS A 140 -0.32 -17.72 -7.00
C CYS A 140 -1.08 -17.24 -5.75
N PRO A 141 -0.41 -17.01 -4.61
CA PRO A 141 -1.01 -16.28 -3.50
C PRO A 141 -1.51 -14.90 -3.96
N VAL A 142 -2.75 -14.55 -3.59
CA VAL A 142 -3.37 -13.27 -3.92
C VAL A 142 -3.65 -12.48 -2.64
N PHE A 143 -3.48 -11.17 -2.74
CA PHE A 143 -3.83 -10.19 -1.73
C PHE A 143 -4.73 -9.13 -2.33
N LEU A 144 -5.63 -8.56 -1.53
CA LEU A 144 -6.57 -7.51 -1.92
C LEU A 144 -6.24 -6.22 -1.18
N VAL A 145 -6.02 -5.13 -1.92
CA VAL A 145 -6.17 -3.77 -1.41
C VAL A 145 -7.57 -3.30 -1.81
N PRO A 146 -8.54 -3.27 -0.88
CA PRO A 146 -9.91 -2.86 -1.19
C PRO A 146 -9.97 -1.35 -1.46
N ARG A 147 -11.06 -0.85 -2.09
CA ARG A 147 -11.31 0.60 -2.13
C ARG A 147 -11.55 1.15 -0.73
N LEU A 148 -12.32 0.41 0.07
CA LEU A 148 -12.61 0.72 1.47
C LEU A 148 -11.47 0.30 2.40
N TYR A 149 -10.23 0.71 2.09
CA TYR A 149 -9.04 0.33 2.84
C TYR A 149 -8.87 1.08 4.18
N ALA A 150 -9.71 2.07 4.47
CA ALA A 150 -9.80 2.74 5.78
C ALA A 150 -11.24 3.19 6.05
N ASP A 151 -11.67 3.25 7.31
CA ASP A 151 -13.05 3.67 7.66
C ASP A 151 -13.39 5.09 7.17
N GLU A 152 -12.39 5.97 7.06
CA GLU A 152 -12.58 7.33 6.54
C GLU A 152 -12.84 7.40 5.03
N VAL A 153 -12.63 6.31 4.29
CA VAL A 153 -13.07 6.20 2.90
C VAL A 153 -14.58 5.99 2.87
N GLU A 154 -15.28 6.82 2.10
CA GLU A 154 -16.74 6.77 2.02
C GLU A 154 -17.26 5.45 1.42
N GLY A 155 -18.17 4.78 2.13
CA GLY A 155 -18.90 3.61 1.66
C GLY A 155 -19.48 2.77 2.80
N ASP A 156 -20.25 1.74 2.44
CA ASP A 156 -20.80 0.79 3.42
C ASP A 156 -19.79 -0.33 3.73
N HIS A 157 -18.95 -0.08 4.72
CA HIS A 157 -17.92 -1.01 5.18
C HIS A 157 -18.48 -2.36 5.67
N LEU A 158 -19.67 -2.37 6.26
CA LEU A 158 -20.29 -3.59 6.80
C LEU A 158 -20.82 -4.47 5.67
N ALA A 159 -21.54 -3.89 4.71
CA ALA A 159 -22.00 -4.61 3.53
C ALA A 159 -20.82 -5.14 2.71
N TYR A 160 -19.79 -4.30 2.50
CA TYR A 160 -18.58 -4.68 1.78
C TYR A 160 -17.85 -5.85 2.48
N ALA A 161 -17.67 -5.80 3.80
CA ALA A 161 -17.08 -6.91 4.57
C ALA A 161 -17.90 -8.20 4.46
N SER A 162 -19.23 -8.08 4.51
CA SER A 162 -20.13 -9.22 4.36
C SER A 162 -19.96 -9.88 2.99
N ASP A 163 -19.90 -9.08 1.92
CA ASP A 163 -19.69 -9.58 0.57
C ASP A 163 -18.33 -10.26 0.40
N LEU A 164 -17.24 -9.65 0.92
CA LEU A 164 -15.92 -10.28 0.90
C LEU A 164 -15.92 -11.62 1.62
N ASN A 165 -16.50 -11.70 2.82
CA ASN A 165 -16.60 -12.95 3.59
C ASN A 165 -17.41 -14.06 2.88
N GLN A 166 -18.37 -13.69 2.04
CA GLN A 166 -19.23 -14.66 1.35
C GLN A 166 -18.65 -15.13 0.01
N ASN A 167 -17.86 -14.30 -0.66
CA ASN A 167 -17.48 -14.51 -2.07
C ASN A 167 -15.96 -14.64 -2.29
N MET A 168 -15.13 -14.39 -1.26
CA MET A 168 -13.67 -14.41 -1.38
C MET A 168 -13.09 -15.69 -0.76
N ALA A 169 -12.10 -16.29 -1.41
CA ALA A 169 -11.34 -17.40 -0.83
C ALA A 169 -10.72 -16.99 0.52
N GLU A 170 -10.73 -17.91 1.49
CA GLU A 170 -10.38 -17.63 2.89
C GLU A 170 -8.89 -17.29 3.08
N ASP A 171 -8.01 -17.73 2.18
CA ASP A 171 -6.57 -17.52 2.26
C ASP A 171 -6.07 -16.27 1.53
N ILE A 172 -6.97 -15.49 0.91
CA ILE A 172 -6.64 -14.20 0.29
C ILE A 172 -6.44 -13.16 1.39
N GLY A 173 -5.23 -12.61 1.49
CA GLY A 173 -4.92 -11.57 2.47
C GLY A 173 -5.52 -10.21 2.09
N VAL A 174 -5.97 -9.42 3.07
CA VAL A 174 -6.59 -8.11 2.84
C VAL A 174 -5.79 -7.02 3.54
N PHE A 175 -5.48 -5.95 2.80
CA PHE A 175 -4.82 -4.77 3.36
C PHE A 175 -5.83 -3.81 4.00
N THR A 176 -5.46 -3.22 5.14
CA THR A 176 -6.22 -2.17 5.83
C THR A 176 -5.29 -1.11 6.40
N CYS A 177 -5.69 0.16 6.35
CA CYS A 177 -5.02 1.28 6.99
C CYS A 177 -5.61 1.61 8.38
N GLY A 178 -6.72 0.97 8.76
CA GLY A 178 -7.37 1.25 10.04
C GLY A 178 -8.59 2.14 9.92
N VAL A 179 -8.82 2.92 10.97
CA VAL A 179 -9.89 3.93 11.00
C VAL A 179 -9.57 5.10 10.05
N THR A 180 -8.30 5.49 9.96
CA THR A 180 -7.84 6.60 9.10
C THR A 180 -6.77 6.10 8.14
N ILE A 181 -6.65 6.71 6.95
CA ILE A 181 -5.64 6.33 5.95
C ILE A 181 -4.24 6.49 6.53
N VAL A 182 -4.01 7.56 7.28
CA VAL A 182 -2.79 7.77 8.07
C VAL A 182 -3.13 7.64 9.56
N ALA A 183 -2.92 6.45 10.12
CA ALA A 183 -3.27 6.17 11.51
C ALA A 183 -2.23 6.70 12.50
N GLU A 184 -2.67 7.38 13.57
CA GLU A 184 -1.82 7.66 14.74
C GLU A 184 -1.49 6.35 15.46
N LYS A 185 -2.50 5.50 15.65
CA LYS A 185 -2.41 4.19 16.29
C LYS A 185 -3.27 3.19 15.53
N ILE A 186 -2.74 1.99 15.34
CA ILE A 186 -3.45 0.87 14.72
C ILE A 186 -2.93 -0.45 15.29
N SER A 187 -3.83 -1.39 15.54
CA SER A 187 -3.52 -2.71 16.07
C SER A 187 -4.63 -3.66 15.65
N LEU A 188 -4.28 -4.78 15.00
CA LEU A 188 -5.30 -5.75 14.54
C LEU A 188 -6.08 -6.37 15.73
N PRO A 189 -5.44 -6.73 16.86
CA PRO A 189 -6.16 -7.24 18.03
C PRO A 189 -6.99 -6.20 18.80
N ASP A 190 -6.66 -4.91 18.70
CA ASP A 190 -7.34 -3.88 19.51
C ASP A 190 -8.38 -3.10 18.70
N LYS A 191 -7.94 -2.45 17.62
CA LYS A 191 -8.78 -1.60 16.77
C LYS A 191 -8.09 -1.34 15.43
N ALA A 192 -8.62 -1.97 14.38
CA ALA A 192 -8.17 -1.79 12.99
C ALA A 192 -9.29 -1.31 12.04
N GLY A 193 -10.41 -0.86 12.60
CA GLY A 193 -11.53 -0.27 11.84
C GLY A 193 -12.63 -1.27 11.51
N ILE A 194 -13.76 -0.74 11.05
CA ILE A 194 -15.01 -1.49 10.83
C ILE A 194 -14.78 -2.64 9.84
N LEU A 195 -14.12 -2.39 8.70
CA LEU A 195 -13.87 -3.43 7.71
C LEU A 195 -13.02 -4.56 8.32
N ALA A 196 -11.88 -4.20 8.92
CA ALA A 196 -10.95 -5.16 9.51
C ALA A 196 -11.62 -6.03 10.58
N ASP A 197 -12.39 -5.41 11.49
CA ASP A 197 -13.05 -6.09 12.61
C ASP A 197 -14.12 -7.11 12.15
N LYS A 198 -14.57 -7.05 10.89
CA LYS A 198 -15.61 -7.93 10.33
C LYS A 198 -15.09 -8.99 9.37
N LEU A 199 -13.88 -8.86 8.86
CA LEU A 199 -13.31 -9.81 7.91
C LEU A 199 -12.82 -11.08 8.61
N ARG A 200 -12.96 -12.22 7.92
CA ARG A 200 -12.43 -13.52 8.34
C ARG A 200 -11.06 -13.81 7.74
N GLN A 201 -10.68 -13.03 6.73
CA GLN A 201 -9.44 -13.20 5.98
C GLN A 201 -8.22 -12.75 6.79
N PRO A 202 -7.03 -13.25 6.44
CA PRO A 202 -5.78 -12.72 6.96
C PRO A 202 -5.67 -11.22 6.66
N LEU A 203 -5.42 -10.41 7.69
CA LEU A 203 -5.29 -8.97 7.55
C LEU A 203 -3.82 -8.55 7.53
N ILE A 204 -3.52 -7.49 6.80
CA ILE A 204 -2.21 -6.84 6.76
C ILE A 204 -2.43 -5.34 6.94
N ILE A 205 -1.74 -4.74 7.91
CA ILE A 205 -1.75 -3.28 8.06
C ILE A 205 -0.92 -2.68 6.92
N TRP A 206 -1.55 -1.83 6.12
CA TRP A 206 -0.87 -0.97 5.16
C TRP A 206 -0.56 0.37 5.83
N ASP A 207 0.68 0.53 6.29
CA ASP A 207 1.03 1.60 7.20
C ASP A 207 1.51 2.86 6.46
N ASN A 208 0.66 3.89 6.44
CA ASN A 208 0.98 5.18 5.82
C ASN A 208 1.68 6.19 6.74
N LEU A 209 2.19 5.79 7.92
CA LEU A 209 2.77 6.72 8.90
C LEU A 209 3.84 7.66 8.28
N TYR A 210 4.66 7.13 7.38
CA TYR A 210 5.71 7.89 6.69
C TYR A 210 5.38 8.25 5.24
N CYS A 211 4.21 7.86 4.75
CA CYS A 211 3.77 8.20 3.40
C CYS A 211 3.62 9.73 3.28
N ASN A 212 4.00 10.29 2.13
CA ASN A 212 3.94 11.73 1.90
C ASN A 212 3.42 12.12 0.51
N ASP A 213 2.83 11.19 -0.24
CA ASP A 213 2.32 11.51 -1.58
C ASP A 213 1.11 12.46 -1.56
N TYR A 214 0.30 12.43 -0.50
CA TYR A 214 -0.76 13.40 -0.23
C TYR A 214 -0.23 14.78 0.21
N CYS A 215 1.04 14.89 0.60
CA CYS A 215 1.67 16.13 1.03
C CYS A 215 3.15 16.20 0.64
N PRO A 216 3.50 16.25 -0.66
CA PRO A 216 4.85 15.99 -1.17
C PRO A 216 5.92 17.01 -0.72
N ARG A 217 5.52 18.11 -0.07
CA ARG A 217 6.43 19.09 0.56
C ARG A 217 6.75 18.77 2.03
N ARG A 218 6.22 17.68 2.57
CA ARG A 218 6.46 17.21 3.93
C ARG A 218 7.24 15.90 3.89
N LEU A 219 8.00 15.68 4.96
CA LEU A 219 8.71 14.45 5.24
C LEU A 219 8.49 14.14 6.72
N PHE A 220 8.24 12.87 7.02
CA PHE A 220 8.05 12.39 8.38
C PHE A 220 9.19 11.44 8.72
N THR A 221 9.94 11.74 9.77
CA THR A 221 11.14 10.98 10.17
C THR A 221 11.18 10.69 11.67
N GLY A 222 10.02 10.78 12.32
CA GLY A 222 9.85 10.42 13.72
C GLY A 222 10.05 8.94 13.99
N GLU A 223 10.01 8.58 15.27
CA GLU A 223 10.01 7.17 15.66
C GLU A 223 8.76 6.46 15.15
N TRP A 224 8.92 5.18 14.82
CA TRP A 224 7.82 4.36 14.35
C TRP A 224 7.02 3.88 15.57
N THR A 225 5.89 4.55 15.83
CA THR A 225 5.09 4.35 17.05
C THR A 225 3.62 4.07 16.75
N GLY A 226 2.90 3.54 17.75
CA GLY A 226 1.45 3.32 17.67
C GLY A 226 1.02 2.04 16.95
N ARG A 227 1.97 1.14 16.64
CA ARG A 227 1.74 -0.18 16.07
C ARG A 227 2.28 -1.25 17.03
N LYS A 228 1.72 -2.46 16.97
CA LYS A 228 2.29 -3.62 17.68
C LYS A 228 3.22 -4.37 16.75
N GLU A 229 4.43 -4.70 17.22
CA GLU A 229 5.44 -5.42 16.42
C GLU A 229 4.97 -6.81 15.95
N ALA A 230 4.00 -7.41 16.65
CA ALA A 230 3.44 -8.71 16.29
C ALA A 230 2.44 -8.66 15.12
N ASP A 231 1.93 -7.47 14.77
CA ASP A 231 0.99 -7.35 13.66
C ASP A 231 1.73 -7.50 12.30
N PRO A 232 1.11 -8.16 11.31
CA PRO A 232 1.60 -8.14 9.93
C PRO A 232 1.45 -6.73 9.35
N ILE A 233 2.57 -6.01 9.18
CA ILE A 233 2.58 -4.60 8.77
C ILE A 233 3.47 -4.37 7.56
N LEU A 234 2.90 -3.87 6.47
CA LEU A 234 3.60 -3.37 5.29
C LEU A 234 3.69 -1.84 5.34
N LEU A 235 4.90 -1.29 5.44
CA LEU A 235 5.10 0.16 5.38
C LEU A 235 4.83 0.69 3.98
N ASN A 236 3.98 1.71 3.84
CA ASN A 236 3.92 2.52 2.63
C ASN A 236 4.96 3.65 2.72
N GLY A 237 6.07 3.49 1.99
CA GLY A 237 7.14 4.48 1.96
C GLY A 237 6.79 5.73 1.16
N THR A 238 7.77 6.63 1.05
CA THR A 238 7.70 7.86 0.24
C THR A 238 7.92 7.59 -1.25
N GLY A 239 8.57 6.46 -1.58
CA GLY A 239 9.00 6.14 -2.93
C GLY A 239 10.37 6.67 -3.32
N MET A 240 11.08 7.31 -2.39
CA MET A 240 12.46 7.74 -2.57
C MET A 240 13.37 6.68 -1.94
N PRO A 241 14.16 5.90 -2.71
CA PRO A 241 14.85 4.72 -2.18
C PRO A 241 15.75 4.95 -0.97
N GLU A 242 16.53 6.04 -0.95
CA GLU A 242 17.41 6.35 0.19
C GLU A 242 16.63 6.84 1.42
N THR A 243 15.54 7.59 1.21
CA THR A 243 14.63 7.99 2.28
C THR A 243 13.93 6.77 2.86
N ASP A 244 13.35 5.93 2.02
CA ASP A 244 12.63 4.73 2.46
C ASP A 244 13.57 3.78 3.20
N LYS A 245 14.81 3.60 2.75
CA LYS A 245 15.83 2.83 3.49
C LYS A 245 16.09 3.36 4.90
N LEU A 246 16.08 4.68 5.09
CA LEU A 246 16.17 5.29 6.42
C LEU A 246 14.89 5.00 7.23
N LEU A 247 13.71 5.20 6.66
CA LEU A 247 12.41 4.98 7.32
C LEU A 247 12.22 3.51 7.74
N LEU A 248 12.68 2.58 6.93
CA LEU A 248 12.71 1.15 7.23
C LEU A 248 13.67 0.82 8.38
N GLY A 249 14.75 1.58 8.50
CA GLY A 249 15.61 1.53 9.68
C GLY A 249 14.87 1.96 10.94
N LEU A 250 14.06 3.03 10.86
CA LEU A 250 13.25 3.52 11.97
C LEU A 250 12.17 2.51 12.37
N MET A 251 11.44 1.96 11.38
CA MET A 251 10.49 0.86 11.59
C MET A 251 11.16 -0.35 12.24
N ALA A 252 12.42 -0.61 11.91
CA ALA A 252 13.21 -1.69 12.50
C ALA A 252 13.78 -1.39 13.90
N GLY A 253 13.36 -0.29 14.54
CA GLY A 253 13.80 0.08 15.89
C GLY A 253 15.28 0.45 15.99
N LYS A 254 15.95 0.77 14.86
CA LYS A 254 17.37 1.17 14.89
C LYS A 254 17.49 2.59 15.43
N ASP A 255 18.63 2.87 16.06
CA ASP A 255 18.92 4.20 16.61
C ASP A 255 18.83 5.30 15.53
N ARG A 256 17.96 6.28 15.79
CA ARG A 256 17.65 7.36 14.86
C ARG A 256 18.89 8.20 14.52
N LYS A 257 19.70 8.57 15.52
CA LYS A 257 20.89 9.41 15.30
C LYS A 257 21.92 8.69 14.43
N VAL A 258 22.11 7.40 14.65
CA VAL A 258 23.01 6.55 13.86
C VAL A 258 22.52 6.42 12.41
N LEU A 259 21.21 6.19 12.20
CA LEU A 259 20.64 6.11 10.85
C LEU A 259 20.85 7.41 10.07
N PHE A 260 20.58 8.55 10.71
CA PHE A 260 20.68 9.87 10.10
C PHE A 260 22.13 10.22 9.74
N ALA A 261 23.06 9.98 10.67
CA ALA A 261 24.48 10.17 10.40
C ALA A 261 24.96 9.30 9.24
N LYS A 262 24.53 8.03 9.18
CA LYS A 262 24.87 7.11 8.08
C LYS A 262 24.26 7.53 6.74
N ALA A 263 23.10 8.17 6.75
CA ALA A 263 22.46 8.74 5.57
C ALA A 263 23.08 10.09 5.15
N GLY A 264 24.07 10.60 5.88
CA GLY A 264 24.72 11.89 5.59
C GLY A 264 23.88 13.09 6.00
N VAL A 265 22.88 12.93 6.87
CA VAL A 265 22.08 14.05 7.37
C VAL A 265 22.93 14.91 8.31
N PRO A 266 23.06 16.23 8.06
CA PRO A 266 23.88 17.10 8.90
C PRO A 266 23.39 17.15 10.35
N ALA A 267 24.32 17.27 11.31
CA ALA A 267 23.98 17.39 12.73
C ALA A 267 23.06 18.59 13.03
N ALA A 268 23.15 19.66 12.22
CA ALA A 268 22.26 20.82 12.31
C ALA A 268 20.77 20.47 12.11
N PHE A 269 20.45 19.34 11.47
CA PHE A 269 19.08 18.85 11.33
C PHE A 269 18.42 18.60 12.69
N ALA A 270 19.19 18.26 13.74
CA ALA A 270 18.66 18.08 15.09
C ALA A 270 17.96 19.34 15.65
N HIS A 271 18.27 20.53 15.11
CA HIS A 271 17.60 21.77 15.49
C HIS A 271 16.20 21.94 14.90
N ILE A 272 15.86 21.17 13.86
CA ILE A 272 14.58 21.29 13.14
C ILE A 272 13.81 19.97 13.04
N GLU A 273 14.40 18.83 13.44
CA GLU A 273 13.81 17.50 13.26
C GLU A 273 12.40 17.37 13.86
N TYR A 274 12.09 18.16 14.89
CA TYR A 274 10.78 18.15 15.52
C TYR A 274 9.66 18.64 14.60
N CYS A 275 9.98 19.47 13.60
CA CYS A 275 9.04 19.90 12.56
C CYS A 275 8.68 18.77 11.59
N LEU A 276 9.40 17.64 11.64
CA LEU A 276 9.29 16.50 10.75
C LEU A 276 8.95 15.20 11.49
N TRP A 277 8.52 15.26 12.76
CA TRP A 277 8.33 14.04 13.56
C TRP A 277 7.21 13.15 13.00
N HIS A 278 5.99 13.67 12.94
CA HIS A 278 4.82 12.88 12.60
C HIS A 278 3.82 13.68 11.76
N PRO A 279 2.92 13.00 11.03
CA PRO A 279 1.73 13.63 10.46
C PRO A 279 0.94 14.37 11.54
N PHE A 280 0.16 15.37 11.14
CA PHE A 280 -0.68 16.08 12.12
C PHE A 280 -1.82 15.17 12.58
N PHE A 281 -1.84 14.81 13.86
CA PHE A 281 -2.92 14.05 14.47
C PHE A 281 -3.79 14.98 15.34
N PRO A 282 -5.11 15.09 15.10
CA PRO A 282 -5.97 16.04 15.79
C PRO A 282 -5.99 15.89 17.32
N ALA A 283 -5.74 14.69 17.85
CA ALA A 283 -5.65 14.42 19.29
C ALA A 283 -4.50 15.20 19.97
N ASN A 284 -3.50 15.68 19.21
CA ASN A 284 -2.34 16.40 19.74
C ASN A 284 -2.53 17.94 19.81
N ARG A 285 -3.77 18.43 19.69
CA ARG A 285 -4.07 19.88 19.71
C ARG A 285 -3.59 20.58 20.99
N GLU A 286 -3.67 19.91 22.13
CA GLU A 286 -3.25 20.48 23.42
C GLU A 286 -1.72 20.54 23.59
N GLN A 287 -0.97 19.55 23.06
CA GLN A 287 0.49 19.55 23.14
C GLN A 287 1.13 20.64 22.26
N LEU A 288 0.61 20.89 21.06
CA LEU A 288 1.11 21.95 20.18
C LEU A 288 0.84 23.37 20.73
N LEU A 289 -0.32 23.59 21.35
CA LEU A 289 -0.63 24.86 22.02
C LEU A 289 0.30 25.12 23.23
N SER A 290 0.74 24.07 23.93
CA SER A 290 1.68 24.19 25.06
C SER A 290 3.12 24.52 24.65
N LEU A 291 3.51 24.21 23.41
CA LEU A 291 4.83 24.55 22.86
C LEU A 291 4.87 25.99 22.32
N THR A 292 3.78 26.48 21.76
CA THR A 292 3.66 27.88 21.30
C THR A 292 3.54 28.89 22.44
N THR A 293 3.10 28.47 23.63
CA THR A 293 2.96 29.35 24.81
C THR A 293 4.23 29.43 25.67
N LYS A 294 5.18 28.50 25.52
CA LYS A 294 6.48 28.55 26.24
C LYS A 294 7.55 29.40 25.55
N GLY A 295 7.29 29.92 24.35
CA GLY A 295 8.25 30.75 23.59
C GLY A 295 8.07 32.28 23.73
N SER A 296 7.05 32.75 24.45
CA SER A 296 6.73 34.20 24.55
C SER A 296 6.99 34.82 25.92
N GLY A 297 7.82 34.18 26.76
CA GLY A 297 8.09 34.63 28.13
C GLY A 297 9.57 34.73 28.46
N SER A 298 10.33 35.58 27.78
CA SER A 298 11.53 36.22 28.33
C SER A 298 12.06 37.33 27.40
N THR A 299 11.55 38.54 27.57
CA THR A 299 12.29 39.82 27.43
C THR A 299 11.70 40.78 28.43
#